data_AF-A0A8T5J8G8-F1
#
_entry.id   AF-A0A8T5J8G8-F1
#
_cell.length_a   1.000
_cell.length_b   1.000
_cell.length_c   1.000
_cell.angle_alpha   90.00
_cell.angle_beta   90.00
_cell.angle_gamma   90.00
#
_symmetry.space_group_name_H-M   'P 1'
#
loop_
_entity.id
_entity.type
_entity.pdbx_description
1 polymer ?
#
loop_
_entity_poly.entity_id
_entity_poly.type
_entity_poly.pdbx_seq_one_letter_code
_entity_poly.pdbx_strand_id
1 'polypeptide(L)' 'GFDNILEHVANNSPLRRNVTQSDVAGCTTWLASPLSSGVTGQCIHVDAGYSITMVPSTIMGE' A
#
# COMPACT_ATOMS: atom_id res chain seq x y z
N GLY A 1 8.96 -5.71 -17.68
CA GLY A 1 8.31 -4.40 -17.85
C GLY A 1 7.43 -4.11 -16.65
N PHE A 2 6.17 -4.53 -16.69
CA PHE A 2 5.27 -4.47 -15.52
C PHE A 2 5.65 -5.46 -14.42
N ASP A 3 6.13 -6.67 -14.77
CA ASP A 3 6.54 -7.67 -13.77
C ASP A 3 7.67 -7.16 -12.87
N ASN A 4 8.65 -6.47 -13.44
CA ASN A 4 9.75 -5.85 -12.68
C ASN A 4 9.25 -4.77 -11.72
N ILE A 5 8.17 -4.05 -12.06
CA ILE A 5 7.55 -3.06 -11.17
C ILE A 5 6.87 -3.76 -10.00
N LEU A 6 6.12 -4.83 -10.27
CA LEU A 6 5.45 -5.61 -9.23
C LEU A 6 6.45 -6.29 -8.29
N GLU A 7 7.57 -6.78 -8.83
CA GLU A 7 8.66 -7.33 -8.03
C GLU A 7 9.34 -6.24 -7.19
N HIS A 8 9.64 -5.09 -7.79
CA HIS A 8 10.21 -3.95 -7.06
C HIS A 8 9.29 -3.48 -5.93
N VAL A 9 8.00 -3.29 -6.19
CA VAL A 9 7.04 -2.85 -5.16
C VAL A 9 6.91 -3.91 -4.06
N ALA A 10 6.78 -5.19 -4.41
CA ALA A 10 6.72 -6.25 -3.41
C ALA A 10 7.99 -6.31 -2.55
N ASN A 11 9.18 -6.19 -3.15
CA ASN A 11 10.43 -6.27 -2.41
C ASN A 11 10.65 -5.07 -1.50
N ASN A 12 10.18 -3.88 -1.85
CA ASN A 12 10.49 -2.67 -1.09
C ASN A 12 9.36 -2.22 -0.16
N SER A 13 8.13 -2.73 -0.33
CA SER A 13 7.03 -2.45 0.59
C SER A 13 7.28 -3.14 1.95
N PRO A 14 6.99 -2.47 3.09
CA PRO A 14 7.09 -3.07 4.42
C PRO A 14 6.39 -4.43 4.58
N LEU A 15 5.22 -4.64 3.95
CA LEU A 15 4.50 -5.92 4.01
C LEU A 15 5.03 -6.99 3.03
N ARG A 16 6.09 -6.69 2.27
CA ARG A 16 6.76 -7.60 1.34
C ARG A 16 5.85 -8.30 0.33
N ARG A 17 4.80 -7.61 -0.12
CA ARG A 17 3.84 -8.09 -1.11
C ARG A 17 3.20 -6.93 -1.87
N ASN A 18 2.63 -7.25 -3.03
CA ASN A 18 1.77 -6.32 -3.74
C ASN A 18 0.41 -6.18 -3.03
N VAL A 19 -0.19 -5.00 -3.17
CA VAL A 19 -1.58 -4.78 -2.77
C VAL A 19 -2.51 -5.59 -3.66
N THR A 20 -3.57 -6.12 -3.07
CA THR A 20 -4.63 -6.83 -3.77
C THR A 20 -5.88 -5.97 -3.90
N GLN A 21 -6.78 -6.34 -4.81
CA GLN A 21 -8.09 -5.68 -4.93
C GLN A 21 -8.89 -5.77 -3.61
N SER A 22 -8.75 -6.87 -2.87
CA SER A 22 -9.42 -7.05 -1.57
C SER A 22 -8.90 -6.11 -0.49
N ASP A 23 -7.61 -5.75 -0.49
CA ASP A 23 -7.06 -4.78 0.46
C ASP A 23 -7.71 -3.41 0.26
N VAL A 24 -7.82 -2.97 -1.01
CA VAL A 24 -8.47 -1.71 -1.37
C VAL A 24 -9.95 -1.75 -1.03
N ALA A 25 -10.65 -2.83 -1.42
CA ALA A 25 -12.06 -3.01 -1.12
C ALA A 25 -12.34 -3.02 0.38
N GLY A 26 -11.45 -3.59 1.20
CA GLY A 26 -11.56 -3.56 2.66
C GLY A 26 -11.51 -2.15 3.23
N CYS A 27 -10.53 -1.35 2.81
CA CYS A 27 -10.44 0.06 3.23
C CYS A 27 -11.64 0.87 2.74
N THR A 28 -12.07 0.69 1.49
CA THR A 28 -13.27 1.35 0.95
C THR A 28 -14.52 0.96 1.71
N THR A 29 -14.67 -0.31 2.08
CA THR A 29 -15.83 -0.80 2.85
C THR A 29 -15.86 -0.16 4.24
N TRP A 30 -14.72 -0.07 4.92
CA TRP A 30 -14.63 0.64 6.19
C TRP A 30 -14.96 2.13 6.02
N LEU A 31 -14.41 2.81 5.01
CA LEU A 31 -14.69 4.21 4.69
C LEU A 31 -16.16 4.48 4.39
N ALA A 32 -16.85 3.56 3.71
CA ALA A 32 -18.28 3.67 3.39
C ALA A 32 -19.21 3.30 4.56
N SER A 33 -18.67 2.73 5.63
CA SER A 33 -19.43 2.28 6.80
C SER A 33 -19.52 3.34 7.91
N PRO A 34 -20.43 3.20 8.89
CA PRO A 34 -20.45 4.08 10.06
C PRO A 34 -19.16 4.06 10.91
N LEU A 35 -18.31 3.04 10.75
CA LEU A 35 -17.06 2.89 11.51
C LEU A 35 -16.03 3.98 11.18
N SER A 36 -16.18 4.67 10.05
CA SER A 36 -15.31 5.78 9.63
C SER A 36 -15.92 7.15 9.92
N SER A 37 -16.98 7.26 10.72
CA SER A 37 -17.79 8.50 10.89
C SER A 37 -17.00 9.75 11.32
N GLY A 38 -15.83 9.58 11.94
CA GLY A 38 -14.92 10.68 12.30
C GLY A 38 -13.84 11.02 11.27
N VAL A 39 -13.81 10.34 10.13
CA VAL A 39 -12.71 10.42 9.15
C VAL A 39 -13.18 11.18 7.91
N THR A 40 -12.59 12.35 7.65
CA THR A 40 -12.93 13.20 6.50
C THR A 40 -11.72 13.97 5.98
N GLY A 41 -11.71 14.26 4.68
CA GLY A 41 -10.65 15.04 4.02
C GLY A 41 -9.25 14.38 4.02
N GLN A 42 -9.17 13.08 4.31
CA GLN A 42 -7.90 12.36 4.41
C GLN A 42 -7.55 11.61 3.13
N CYS A 43 -6.25 11.49 2.84
CA CYS A 43 -5.71 10.55 1.88
C CYS A 43 -5.18 9.32 2.64
N ILE A 44 -5.81 8.16 2.45
CA ILE A 44 -5.43 6.91 3.11
C ILE A 44 -4.70 6.02 2.10
N HIS A 45 -3.45 5.70 2.39
CA HIS A 45 -2.64 4.83 1.55
C HIS A 45 -2.99 3.36 1.78
N VAL A 46 -3.28 2.65 0.70
CA VAL A 46 -3.50 1.20 0.67
C VAL A 46 -2.52 0.62 -0.34
N ASP A 47 -1.27 0.46 0.08
CA ASP A 47 -0.14 0.23 -0.83
C ASP A 47 0.93 -0.68 -0.22
N ALA A 48 0.55 -1.50 0.76
CA ALA A 48 1.47 -2.34 1.53
C ALA A 48 2.60 -1.56 2.26
N GLY A 49 2.45 -0.24 2.43
CA GLY A 49 3.40 0.66 3.10
C GLY A 49 4.46 1.23 2.15
N TYR A 50 4.30 1.10 0.84
CA TYR A 50 5.28 1.60 -0.12
C TYR A 50 5.52 3.12 -0.02
N SER A 51 4.46 3.90 0.20
CA SER A 51 4.48 5.38 0.27
C SER A 51 5.39 5.97 1.36
N ILE A 52 5.70 5.23 2.42
CA ILE A 52 6.57 5.70 3.50
C ILE A 52 8.04 5.35 3.28
N THR A 53 8.37 4.64 2.19
CA THR A 53 9.75 4.23 1.91
C THR A 53 10.54 5.40 1.33
N MET A 54 11.71 5.70 1.93
CA MET A 54 12.60 6.76 1.44
C MET A 54 13.65 6.21 0.47
N VAL A 55 14.30 5.11 0.84
CA VAL A 55 15.25 4.39 -0.01
C VAL A 55 14.84 2.91 -0.08
N PRO A 56 14.44 2.43 -1.26
CA PRO A 56 14.20 1.02 -1.52
C PRO A 56 15.37 0.15 -1.04
N SER A 57 15.10 -0.95 -0.33
CA SER A 57 16.12 -1.93 0.12
C SER A 57 16.92 -2.45 -1.08
N THR A 58 16.24 -2.65 -2.20
CA THR A 58 16.86 -3.03 -3.50
C THR A 58 17.92 -2.05 -4.02
N ILE A 59 17.95 -0.80 -3.52
CA ILE A 59 18.96 0.21 -3.86
C ILE A 59 20.10 0.24 -2.82
N MET A 60 19.84 -0.19 -1.58
CA MET A 60 20.85 -0.23 -0.51
C MET A 60 21.84 -1.41 -0.61
N GLY A 61 21.62 -2.33 -1.55
CA GLY A 61 22.52 -3.46 -1.77
C GLY A 61 22.38 -4.60 -0.75
N GLU A 62 21.25 -4.65 -0.03
CA GLU A 62 20.82 -5.79 0.79
C GLU A 62 19.91 -6.75 0.01
#